data_AF-A0A2P6W728-F1
#
_entry.id   AF-A0A2P6W728-F1
#
_cell.length_a   1.000
_cell.length_b   1.000
_cell.length_c   1.000
_cell.angle_alpha   90.00
_cell.angle_beta   90.00
_cell.angle_gamma   90.00
#
_symmetry.space_group_name_H-M   'P 1'
#
loop_
_entity.id
_entity.type
_entity.pdbx_description
1 polymer ?
#
loop_
_entity_poly.entity_id
_entity_poly.type
_entity_poly.pdbx_seq_one_letter_code
_entity_poly.pdbx_strand_id
1 'polypeptide(L)'
;FDLVHDVTTEDDREVRVKIVGGTLKKTSSATLNAVRNELEDILDEKASEQTYNEFMENIFLDKVQEDLRDKANEIYPFRELEIRKTELKE
;
A
#
# COMPACT_ATOMS: atom_id res chain seq x y z
N PHE A 1 7.57 0.33 -10.28
CA PHE A 1 7.27 -0.43 -9.06
C PHE A 1 5.83 -0.88 -9.17
N ASP A 2 5.56 -2.13 -8.86
CA ASP A 2 4.21 -2.71 -8.84
C ASP A 2 4.18 -3.68 -7.66
N LEU A 3 3.09 -3.58 -6.89
CA LEU A 3 2.81 -4.39 -5.71
C LEU A 3 1.32 -4.75 -5.74
N VAL A 4 1.03 -6.03 -5.50
CA VAL A 4 -0.32 -6.55 -5.35
C VAL A 4 -0.31 -7.33 -4.04
N HIS A 5 -1.08 -6.85 -3.08
CA HIS A 5 -1.15 -7.44 -1.74
C HIS A 5 -2.61 -7.64 -1.33
N ASP A 6 -2.88 -8.75 -0.66
CA ASP A 6 -4.21 -9.10 -0.16
C ASP A 6 -4.21 -8.88 1.35
N VAL A 7 -5.11 -8.02 1.83
CA VAL A 7 -5.27 -7.70 3.25
C VAL A 7 -6.61 -8.20 3.77
N THR A 8 -6.70 -8.45 5.07
CA THR A 8 -7.96 -8.78 5.75
C THR A 8 -8.30 -7.65 6.72
N THR A 9 -9.51 -7.11 6.62
CA THR A 9 -9.99 -6.05 7.51
C THR A 9 -10.48 -6.59 8.85
N GLU A 10 -10.73 -5.71 9.82
CA GLU A 10 -11.27 -6.09 11.14
C GLU A 10 -12.59 -6.89 11.04
N ASP A 11 -13.43 -6.57 10.04
CA ASP A 11 -14.73 -7.20 9.79
C ASP A 11 -14.66 -8.42 8.83
N ASP A 12 -13.52 -9.11 8.80
CA ASP A 12 -13.26 -10.32 8.01
C ASP A 12 -13.50 -10.15 6.50
N ARG A 13 -13.25 -8.96 5.94
CA ARG A 13 -13.30 -8.73 4.48
C ARG A 13 -11.90 -8.84 3.89
N GLU A 14 -11.78 -9.68 2.86
CA GLU A 14 -10.54 -9.77 2.08
C GLU A 14 -10.53 -8.71 0.97
N VAL A 15 -9.53 -7.84 0.98
CA VAL A 15 -9.36 -6.78 -0.02
C VAL A 15 -8.00 -6.92 -0.68
N ARG A 16 -8.00 -6.96 -2.01
CA ARG A 16 -6.78 -6.87 -2.82
C ARG A 16 -6.46 -5.42 -3.12
N VAL A 17 -5.30 -4.95 -2.66
CA VAL A 17 -4.77 -3.61 -2.90
C VAL A 17 -3.67 -3.69 -3.94
N LYS A 18 -3.76 -2.85 -4.99
CA LYS A 18 -2.78 -2.77 -6.08
C LYS A 18 -2.13 -1.40 -6.05
N ILE A 19 -0.82 -1.37 -5.80
CA ILE A 19 -0.02 -0.15 -5.74
C ILE A 19 0.89 -0.09 -6.98
N VAL A 20 0.98 1.09 -7.57
CA VAL A 20 1.92 1.38 -8.66
C VAL A 20 2.77 2.58 -8.27
N GLY A 21 4.04 2.56 -8.68
CA GLY A 21 4.93 3.69 -8.41
C GLY A 21 6.06 3.85 -9.42
N GLY A 22 6.45 5.10 -9.64
CA GLY A 22 7.58 5.51 -10.45
C GLY A 22 8.79 5.83 -9.57
N THR A 23 9.87 5.06 -9.67
CA THR A 23 11.13 5.37 -8.96
C THR A 23 11.83 6.58 -9.58
N LEU A 24 12.53 7.38 -8.78
CA LEU A 24 13.24 8.56 -9.30
C LEU A 24 14.36 8.20 -10.29
N LYS A 25 15.09 7.12 -10.04
CA LYS A 25 16.13 6.56 -10.92
C LYS A 25 16.01 5.03 -10.92
N LYS A 26 16.83 4.36 -11.76
CA LYS A 26 17.00 2.91 -11.66
C LYS A 26 17.61 2.57 -10.30
N THR A 27 17.04 1.59 -9.62
CA THR A 27 17.51 1.10 -8.32
C THR A 27 17.61 -0.42 -8.32
N SER A 28 18.21 -0.98 -7.27
CA SER A 28 18.42 -2.42 -7.12
C SER A 28 17.12 -3.16 -6.79
N SER A 29 17.04 -4.45 -7.13
CA SER A 29 15.91 -5.30 -6.73
C SER A 29 15.80 -5.44 -5.22
N ALA A 30 16.93 -5.47 -4.50
CA ALA A 30 16.96 -5.56 -3.04
C ALA A 30 16.29 -4.33 -2.39
N THR A 31 16.58 -3.13 -2.89
CA THR A 31 15.92 -1.90 -2.43
C THR A 31 14.42 -1.93 -2.71
N LEU A 32 14.00 -2.37 -3.90
CA LEU A 32 12.58 -2.47 -4.22
C LEU A 32 11.86 -3.51 -3.35
N ASN A 33 12.52 -4.61 -3.01
CA ASN A 33 11.96 -5.62 -2.11
C ASN A 33 11.83 -5.09 -0.68
N ALA A 34 12.80 -4.31 -0.20
CA ALA A 34 12.68 -3.65 1.10
C ALA A 34 11.46 -2.72 1.14
N VAL A 35 11.22 -1.94 0.08
CA VAL A 35 10.01 -1.12 -0.04
C VAL A 35 8.74 -1.98 -0.06
N ARG A 36 8.72 -3.11 -0.79
CA ARG A 36 7.53 -3.98 -0.82
C ARG A 36 7.17 -4.49 0.57
N ASN A 37 8.14 -5.03 1.29
CA ASN A 37 7.91 -5.55 2.64
C ASN A 37 7.35 -4.46 3.57
N GLU A 38 7.95 -3.26 3.56
CA GLU A 38 7.47 -2.14 4.38
C GLU A 38 6.02 -1.75 4.03
N LEU A 39 5.67 -1.71 2.75
CA LEU A 39 4.30 -1.38 2.33
C LEU A 39 3.29 -2.49 2.65
N GLU A 40 3.70 -3.75 2.56
CA GLU A 40 2.87 -4.90 2.96
C GLU A 40 2.57 -4.83 4.46
N ASP A 41 3.59 -4.59 5.29
CA ASP A 41 3.44 -4.48 6.75
C ASP A 41 2.47 -3.35 7.15
N ILE A 42 2.61 -2.16 6.53
CA ILE A 42 1.72 -1.01 6.80
C ILE A 42 0.29 -1.30 6.35
N LEU A 43 0.12 -1.94 5.19
CA LEU A 43 -1.20 -2.28 4.68
C LEU A 43 -1.91 -3.29 5.59
N ASP A 44 -1.19 -4.29 6.09
CA ASP A 44 -1.72 -5.29 7.01
C ASP A 44 -2.10 -4.66 8.36
N GLU A 45 -1.25 -3.79 8.91
CA GLU A 45 -1.53 -3.04 10.15
C GLU A 45 -2.81 -2.22 10.00
N LYS A 46 -2.87 -1.34 8.99
CA LYS A 46 -4.02 -0.44 8.77
C LYS A 46 -5.32 -1.18 8.48
N ALA A 47 -5.26 -2.28 7.73
CA ALA A 47 -6.45 -3.07 7.43
C ALA A 47 -6.97 -3.77 8.68
N SER A 48 -6.08 -4.37 9.50
CA SER A 48 -6.48 -5.09 10.71
C SER A 48 -7.10 -4.22 11.80
N GLU A 49 -6.80 -2.92 11.80
CA GLU A 49 -7.31 -1.94 12.77
C GLU A 49 -8.63 -1.27 12.36
N GLN A 50 -9.11 -1.49 11.13
CA GLN A 50 -10.22 -0.74 10.54
C GLN A 50 -11.26 -1.68 9.93
N THR A 51 -12.53 -1.29 10.02
CA THR A 51 -13.58 -1.96 9.24
C THR A 51 -13.39 -1.66 7.74
N TYR A 52 -13.92 -2.52 6.87
CA TYR A 52 -13.85 -2.33 5.42
C TYR A 52 -14.27 -0.94 4.95
N ASN A 53 -15.36 -0.39 5.50
CA ASN A 53 -15.85 0.93 5.09
C ASN A 53 -14.90 2.05 5.50
N GLU A 54 -14.34 1.99 6.71
CA GLU A 54 -13.36 2.99 7.20
C GLU A 54 -12.06 2.90 6.40
N PHE A 55 -11.60 1.68 6.12
CA PHE A 55 -10.40 1.45 5.32
C PHE A 55 -10.56 1.99 3.90
N MET A 56 -11.70 1.71 3.24
CA MET A 56 -12.00 2.28 1.92
C MET A 56 -12.11 3.81 1.96
N GLU A 57 -12.77 4.38 2.96
CA GLU A 57 -12.84 5.84 3.13
C GLU A 57 -11.45 6.47 3.26
N ASN A 58 -10.57 5.87 4.07
CA ASN A 58 -9.21 6.35 4.26
C ASN A 58 -8.35 6.20 3.00
N ILE A 59 -8.60 5.19 2.17
CA ILE A 59 -7.98 5.06 0.84
C ILE A 59 -8.49 6.16 -0.10
N PHE A 60 -9.79 6.46 -0.12
CA PHE A 60 -10.37 7.49 -0.98
C PHE A 60 -9.96 8.91 -0.57
N LEU A 61 -9.67 9.13 0.71
CA LEU A 61 -9.14 10.38 1.24
C LEU A 61 -7.60 10.47 1.14
N ASP A 62 -6.96 9.51 0.48
CA ASP A 62 -5.51 9.40 0.31
C ASP A 62 -4.69 9.29 1.60
N LYS A 63 -5.31 9.17 2.78
CA LYS A 63 -4.59 9.07 4.07
C LYS A 63 -3.66 7.86 4.12
N VAL A 64 -4.14 6.71 3.63
CA VAL A 64 -3.32 5.50 3.53
C VAL A 64 -2.19 5.70 2.52
N GLN A 65 -2.45 6.42 1.42
CA GLN A 65 -1.43 6.67 0.40
C GLN A 65 -0.33 7.60 0.90
N GLU A 66 -0.67 8.63 1.68
CA GLU A 66 0.29 9.53 2.32
C GLU A 66 1.24 8.77 3.24
N ASP A 67 0.72 7.94 4.14
CA ASP A 67 1.51 7.11 5.06
C ASP A 67 2.46 6.17 4.30
N LEU A 68 1.95 5.47 3.27
CA LEU A 68 2.73 4.57 2.42
C LEU A 68 3.84 5.32 1.68
N ARG A 69 3.56 6.53 1.18
CA ARG A 69 4.52 7.34 0.44
C ARG A 69 5.63 7.85 1.34
N ASP A 70 5.31 8.31 2.54
CA ASP A 70 6.30 8.79 3.50
C ASP A 70 7.25 7.66 3.89
N LYS A 71 6.71 6.48 4.23
CA LYS A 71 7.49 5.29 4.59
C LYS A 71 8.32 4.75 3.44
N ALA A 72 7.76 4.69 2.22
CA ALA A 72 8.53 4.29 1.04
C ALA A 72 9.70 5.25 0.77
N ASN A 73 9.50 6.57 0.95
CA ASN A 73 10.53 7.57 0.71
C ASN A 73 11.68 7.54 1.74
N GLU A 74 11.44 7.01 2.95
CA GLU A 74 12.52 6.75 3.92
C GLU A 74 13.53 5.71 3.37
N ILE A 75 13.06 4.74 2.58
CA ILE A 75 13.89 3.69 1.99
C ILE A 75 14.46 4.13 0.63
N TYR A 76 13.61 4.65 -0.27
CA TYR A 76 14.02 5.09 -1.60
C TYR A 76 13.04 6.15 -2.18
N PRO A 77 13.53 7.23 -2.80
CA PRO A 77 12.66 8.29 -3.31
C PRO A 77 11.82 7.86 -4.53
N PHE A 78 10.50 8.02 -4.42
CA PHE A 78 9.55 7.84 -5.51
C PHE A 78 9.13 9.19 -6.12
N ARG A 79 8.93 9.21 -7.45
CA ARG A 79 8.26 10.32 -8.15
C ARG A 79 6.77 10.33 -7.83
N GLU A 80 6.18 9.15 -7.86
CA GLU A 80 4.76 8.89 -7.69
C GLU A 80 4.63 7.49 -7.09
N LEU A 81 3.70 7.32 -6.14
CA LEU A 81 3.35 6.06 -5.51
C LEU A 81 1.87 6.17 -5.13
N GLU A 82 1.03 5.34 -5.74
CA GLU A 82 -0.43 5.47 -5.64
C GLU A 82 -1.10 4.12 -5.54
N ILE A 83 -2.25 4.08 -4.87
CA ILE A 83 -3.15 2.92 -4.90
C ILE A 83 -3.93 2.99 -6.22
N ARG A 84 -3.53 2.15 -7.18
CA ARG A 84 -4.15 2.06 -8.51
C ARG A 84 -5.57 1.50 -8.48
N LYS A 85 -5.79 0.48 -7.65
CA LYS A 85 -7.05 -0.27 -7.63
C LYS A 85 -7.19 -1.04 -6.33
N THR A 86 -8.40 -1.09 -5.81
CA THR A 86 -8.83 -2.03 -4.78
C THR A 86 -9.84 -3.02 -5.38
N GLU A 87 -9.82 -4.27 -4.92
CA GLU A 87 -10.78 -5.30 -5.30
C GLU A 87 -11.23 -6.02 -4.03
N LEU A 88 -12.52 -5.95 -3.70
CA LEU A 88 -13.12 -6.80 -2.68
C LEU A 88 -13.16 -8.24 -3.22
N LYS A 89 -12.55 -9.17 -2.50
CA LYS A 89 -12.64 -10.61 -2.77
C LYS A 89 -13.91 -11.11 -2.09
N GLU A 90 -14.77 -11.77 -2.85
CA GLU A 90 -16.10 -12.25 -2.39
C GLU A 90 -16.05 -13.08 -1.11
#